data_AF-A0A2E9MF27-F1
#
_entry.id   AF-A0A2E9MF27-F1
#
_cell.length_a   1.000
_cell.length_b   1.000
_cell.length_c   1.000
_cell.angle_alpha   90.00
_cell.angle_beta   90.00
_cell.angle_gamma   90.00
#
_symmetry.space_group_name_H-M   'P 1'
#
loop_
_entity.id
_entity.type
_entity.pdbx_description
1 polymer ?
#
loop_
_entity_poly.entity_id
_entity_poly.type
_entity_poly.pdbx_seq_one_letter_code
_entity_poly.pdbx_strand_id
1 'polypeptide(L)'
;MPRDTSENRKRQYQEINEYRDLLQAPDRFESGFTAKTIVGVLFIAFIMTPGQMYLSLVTGIGIGEAAQWVTVILFLEIAKRSFTTLRRQEIFLLTYVASQLIVRAETGTFLQLIWRQYFVGSQEAVRFGLQEKLVNLKFMG
;
A
#
# COMPACT_ATOMS: atom_id res chain seq x y z
N MET A 1 -17.89 53.03 -17.86
CA MET A 1 -16.85 52.96 -16.82
C MET A 1 -15.69 52.12 -17.35
N PRO A 2 -14.46 52.63 -17.45
CA PRO A 2 -13.31 51.83 -17.88
C PRO A 2 -12.96 50.84 -16.76
N ARG A 3 -12.86 49.54 -17.10
CA ARG A 3 -12.34 48.53 -16.16
C ARG A 3 -10.89 48.88 -15.81
N ASP A 4 -10.61 49.02 -14.52
CA ASP A 4 -9.26 49.26 -14.00
C ASP A 4 -8.34 48.07 -14.39
N THR A 5 -7.42 48.33 -15.30
CA THR A 5 -6.47 47.34 -15.85
C THR A 5 -5.29 47.09 -14.91
N SER A 6 -5.11 47.89 -13.86
CA SER A 6 -4.01 47.77 -12.91
C SER A 6 -4.26 46.65 -11.89
N GLU A 7 -5.50 46.52 -11.42
CA GLU A 7 -5.92 45.50 -10.45
C GLU A 7 -5.84 44.07 -11.04
N ASN A 8 -6.25 43.89 -12.30
CA ASN A 8 -6.08 42.60 -12.99
C ASN A 8 -4.61 42.21 -13.11
N ARG A 9 -3.72 43.18 -13.36
CA ARG A 9 -2.28 42.92 -13.47
C ARG A 9 -1.69 42.50 -12.11
N LYS A 10 -2.08 43.17 -11.02
CA LYS A 10 -1.64 42.81 -9.65
C LYS A 10 -2.08 41.40 -9.25
N ARG A 11 -3.34 41.03 -9.53
CA ARG A 11 -3.85 39.67 -9.28
C ARG A 11 -3.06 38.63 -10.08
N GLN A 12 -2.83 38.90 -11.35
CA GLN A 12 -2.03 38.03 -12.21
C GLN A 12 -0.59 37.85 -11.68
N TYR A 13 0.05 38.90 -11.17
CA TYR A 13 1.37 38.79 -10.54
C TYR A 13 1.34 38.04 -9.20
N GLN A 14 0.29 38.20 -8.40
CA GLN A 14 0.10 37.42 -7.17
C GLN A 14 -0.05 35.93 -7.46
N GLU A 15 -0.91 35.57 -8.42
CA GLU A 15 -1.10 34.18 -8.85
C GLU A 15 0.22 33.58 -9.38
N ILE A 16 0.96 34.32 -10.23
CA ILE A 16 2.25 33.87 -10.76
C ILE A 16 3.29 33.65 -9.65
N ASN A 17 3.34 34.54 -8.65
CA ASN A 17 4.25 34.39 -7.52
C ASN A 17 3.86 33.21 -6.63
N GLU A 18 2.57 32.97 -6.42
CA GLU A 18 2.08 31.79 -5.69
C GLU A 18 2.48 30.49 -6.42
N TYR A 19 2.29 30.41 -7.74
CA TYR A 19 2.76 29.26 -8.53
C TYR A 19 4.29 29.09 -8.49
N ARG A 20 5.04 30.19 -8.46
CA ARG A 20 6.51 30.15 -8.34
C ARG A 20 6.92 29.61 -6.98
N ASP A 21 6.26 30.03 -5.91
CA ASP A 21 6.54 29.57 -4.55
C ASP A 21 6.18 28.10 -4.36
N LEU A 22 5.15 27.59 -5.04
CA LEU A 22 4.84 26.16 -5.08
C LEU A 22 5.93 25.32 -5.78
N LEU A 23 6.71 25.92 -6.69
CA LEU A 23 7.79 25.27 -7.43
C LEU A 23 9.17 25.47 -6.79
N GLN A 24 9.29 26.29 -5.73
CA GLN A 24 10.55 26.42 -5.01
C GLN A 24 10.88 25.10 -4.31
N ALA A 25 12.06 24.57 -4.61
CA ALA A 25 12.54 23.35 -3.98
C ALA A 25 12.76 23.62 -2.47
N PRO A 26 12.39 22.66 -1.59
CA PRO A 26 12.59 22.84 -0.16
C PRO A 26 14.07 22.94 0.18
N ASP A 27 14.42 23.87 1.07
CA ASP A 27 15.82 24.09 1.51
C ASP A 27 16.43 22.88 2.23
N ARG A 28 15.60 21.98 2.77
CA ARG A 28 16.04 20.79 3.50
C ARG A 28 15.16 19.59 3.18
N PHE A 29 15.81 18.46 2.91
CA PHE A 29 15.15 17.16 2.78
C PHE A 29 15.12 16.47 4.15
N GLU A 30 13.94 16.08 4.61
CA GLU A 30 13.80 15.24 5.81
C GLU A 30 13.83 13.75 5.44
N SER A 31 14.32 12.92 6.36
CA SER A 31 14.25 11.47 6.22
C SER A 31 12.85 10.95 6.56
N GLY A 32 12.29 10.12 5.69
CA GLY A 32 11.11 9.31 6.00
C GLY A 32 11.46 7.99 6.69
N PHE A 33 12.74 7.63 6.79
CA PHE A 33 13.17 6.37 7.38
C PHE A 33 13.22 6.50 8.91
N THR A 34 12.10 6.17 9.54
CA THR A 34 11.91 6.25 10.99
C THR A 34 11.42 4.91 11.53
N ALA A 35 11.41 4.76 12.86
CA ALA A 35 10.85 3.55 13.50
C ALA A 35 9.37 3.33 13.12
N LYS A 36 8.58 4.40 12.94
CA LYS A 36 7.19 4.32 12.48
C LYS A 36 7.09 3.70 11.07
N THR A 37 7.98 4.13 10.18
CA THR A 37 8.07 3.58 8.82
C THR A 37 8.49 2.12 8.82
N ILE A 38 9.46 1.72 9.67
CA ILE A 38 9.88 0.31 9.78
C ILE A 38 8.72 -0.58 10.23
N VAL A 39 8.01 -0.19 11.29
CA VAL A 39 6.83 -0.92 11.77
C VAL A 39 5.75 -1.00 10.68
N GLY A 40 5.51 0.11 9.96
CA GLY A 40 4.56 0.12 8.85
C GLY A 40 4.94 -0.79 7.70
N VAL A 41 6.22 -0.83 7.30
CA VAL A 41 6.70 -1.74 6.26
C VAL A 41 6.53 -3.20 6.68
N LEU A 42 6.82 -3.54 7.93
CA LEU A 42 6.60 -4.89 8.44
C LEU A 42 5.12 -5.27 8.42
N PHE A 43 4.24 -4.37 8.84
CA PHE A 43 2.79 -4.57 8.77
C PHE A 43 2.31 -4.82 7.35
N ILE A 44 2.78 -4.02 6.39
CA ILE A 44 2.43 -4.20 4.98
C ILE A 44 2.91 -5.58 4.50
N ALA A 45 4.18 -5.92 4.74
CA ALA A 45 4.80 -7.13 4.24
C ALA A 45 4.22 -8.42 4.82
N PHE A 46 3.92 -8.46 6.12
CA PHE A 46 3.51 -9.70 6.81
C PHE A 46 2.00 -9.88 6.96
N ILE A 47 1.22 -8.81 6.90
CA ILE A 47 -0.23 -8.86 7.14
C ILE A 47 -0.99 -8.50 5.86
N MET A 48 -0.72 -7.32 5.30
CA MET A 48 -1.49 -6.82 4.17
C MET A 48 -1.18 -7.53 2.86
N THR A 49 0.10 -7.79 2.58
CA THR A 49 0.54 -8.49 1.36
C THR A 49 0.08 -9.95 1.32
N PRO A 50 0.14 -10.74 2.40
CA PRO A 50 -0.44 -12.09 2.39
C PRO A 50 -1.97 -12.08 2.39
N GLY A 51 -2.60 -11.13 3.11
CA GLY A 51 -4.06 -11.02 3.19
C GLY A 51 -4.71 -10.78 1.82
N GLN A 52 -4.14 -9.88 1.02
CA GLN A 52 -4.65 -9.63 -0.33
C GLN A 52 -4.45 -10.81 -1.29
N MET A 53 -3.32 -11.53 -1.20
CA MET A 53 -3.09 -12.74 -2.00
C MET A 53 -4.11 -13.82 -1.66
N TYR A 54 -4.40 -14.01 -0.39
CA TYR A 54 -5.41 -14.98 0.04
C TYR A 54 -6.79 -14.59 -0.49
N LEU A 55 -7.16 -13.32 -0.35
CA LEU A 55 -8.46 -12.85 -0.79
C LEU A 55 -8.60 -12.95 -2.32
N SER A 56 -7.54 -12.70 -3.11
CA SER A 56 -7.58 -12.88 -4.56
C SER A 56 -7.78 -14.35 -4.97
N LEU A 57 -7.23 -15.30 -4.22
CA LEU A 57 -7.46 -16.74 -4.44
C LEU A 57 -8.90 -17.15 -4.13
N VAL A 58 -9.49 -16.59 -3.06
CA VAL A 58 -10.87 -16.89 -2.64
C VAL A 58 -11.90 -16.30 -3.60
N THR A 59 -11.73 -15.04 -3.99
CA THR A 59 -12.72 -14.33 -4.82
C THR A 59 -12.51 -14.57 -6.32
N GLY A 60 -11.35 -15.08 -6.71
CA GLY A 60 -10.94 -15.20 -8.11
C GLY A 60 -10.68 -13.86 -8.80
N ILE A 61 -10.76 -12.73 -8.07
CA ILE A 61 -10.55 -11.38 -8.58
C ILE A 61 -9.42 -10.73 -7.80
N GLY A 62 -8.40 -10.27 -8.52
CA GLY A 62 -7.35 -9.44 -7.93
C GLY A 62 -7.92 -8.11 -7.46
N ILE A 63 -7.70 -7.78 -6.19
CA ILE A 63 -8.06 -6.47 -5.62
C ILE A 63 -7.12 -5.34 -6.09
N GLY A 64 -6.08 -5.68 -6.86
CA GLY A 64 -5.23 -4.78 -7.63
C GLY A 64 -4.75 -3.54 -6.86
N GLU A 65 -4.79 -2.39 -7.52
CA GLU A 65 -4.40 -1.10 -6.94
C GLU A 65 -5.26 -0.68 -5.73
N ALA A 66 -6.50 -1.17 -5.60
CA ALA A 66 -7.35 -0.79 -4.48
C ALA A 66 -6.80 -1.31 -3.14
N ALA A 67 -6.15 -2.49 -3.14
CA ALA A 67 -5.50 -3.03 -1.95
C ALA A 67 -4.41 -2.10 -1.41
N GLN A 68 -3.70 -1.39 -2.31
CA GLN A 68 -2.67 -0.42 -1.93
C GLN A 68 -3.28 0.73 -1.15
N TRP A 69 -4.30 1.38 -1.71
CA TRP A 69 -4.92 2.55 -1.10
C TRP A 69 -5.59 2.20 0.23
N VAL A 70 -6.28 1.07 0.30
CA VAL A 70 -6.88 0.58 1.55
C VAL A 70 -5.81 0.34 2.62
N THR A 71 -4.68 -0.28 2.25
CA THR A 71 -3.55 -0.49 3.16
C THR A 71 -2.99 0.82 3.70
N VAL A 72 -2.75 1.79 2.81
CA VAL A 72 -2.24 3.11 3.20
C VAL A 72 -3.22 3.84 4.11
N ILE A 73 -4.51 3.82 3.78
CA ILE A 73 -5.57 4.46 4.57
C ILE A 73 -5.68 3.82 5.95
N LEU A 74 -5.71 2.48 6.05
CA LEU A 74 -5.79 1.79 7.33
C LEU A 74 -4.56 2.07 8.21
N PHE A 75 -3.38 2.12 7.62
CA PHE A 75 -2.17 2.47 8.36
C PHE A 75 -2.19 3.92 8.86
N LEU A 76 -2.60 4.87 8.00
CA LEU A 76 -2.80 6.26 8.39
C LEU A 76 -3.83 6.39 9.52
N GLU A 77 -4.90 5.61 9.46
CA GLU A 77 -5.97 5.59 10.46
C GLU A 77 -5.46 5.04 11.81
N ILE A 78 -4.69 3.96 11.79
CA ILE A 78 -4.05 3.39 12.99
C ILE A 78 -3.07 4.41 13.61
N ALA A 79 -2.24 5.06 12.78
CA ALA A 79 -1.30 6.07 13.25
C ALA A 79 -2.03 7.24 13.93
N LYS A 80 -3.09 7.76 13.28
CA LYS A 80 -3.97 8.81 13.83
C LYS A 80 -4.60 8.40 15.16
N ARG A 81 -5.15 7.18 15.25
CA ARG A 81 -5.77 6.65 16.48
C ARG A 81 -4.77 6.40 17.61
N SER A 82 -3.51 6.15 17.26
CA SER A 82 -2.42 5.97 18.22
C SER A 82 -1.87 7.31 18.74
N PHE A 83 -2.54 8.44 18.47
CA PHE A 83 -2.06 9.80 18.74
C PHE A 83 -0.68 10.11 18.14
N THR A 84 -0.32 9.40 17.06
CA THR A 84 0.92 9.64 16.32
C THR A 84 0.62 10.34 15.00
N THR A 85 1.48 11.24 14.56
CA THR A 85 1.38 11.85 13.24
C THR A 85 2.45 11.27 12.32
N LEU A 86 2.09 11.07 11.05
CA LEU A 86 3.01 10.65 10.00
C LEU A 86 3.40 11.89 9.18
N ARG A 87 4.70 12.10 9.01
CA ARG A 87 5.22 13.15 8.13
C ARG A 87 5.03 12.74 6.68
N ARG A 88 5.02 13.72 5.78
CA ARG A 88 4.83 13.50 4.33
C ARG A 88 5.83 12.49 3.77
N GLN A 89 7.07 12.50 4.26
CA GLN A 89 8.16 11.61 3.85
C GLN A 89 7.94 10.17 4.31
N GLU A 90 7.38 9.98 5.50
CA GLU A 90 7.01 8.65 6.02
C GLU A 90 5.85 8.07 5.19
N ILE A 91 4.84 8.89 4.89
CA ILE A 91 3.70 8.50 4.04
C ILE A 91 4.16 8.13 2.63
N PHE A 92 5.08 8.90 2.05
CA PHE A 92 5.65 8.62 0.74
C PHE A 92 6.37 7.27 0.72
N LEU A 93 7.25 7.01 1.70
CA LEU A 93 7.96 5.74 1.78
C LEU A 93 7.02 4.56 1.98
N LEU A 94 6.03 4.69 2.86
CA LEU A 94 5.05 3.62 3.11
C LEU A 94 4.23 3.31 1.86
N THR A 95 3.77 4.34 1.15
CA THR A 95 3.05 4.17 -0.12
C THR A 95 3.92 3.51 -1.17
N TYR A 96 5.17 3.98 -1.33
CA TYR A 96 6.10 3.42 -2.30
C TYR A 96 6.41 1.94 -2.02
N VAL A 97 6.70 1.59 -0.77
CA VAL A 97 6.98 0.21 -0.37
C VAL A 97 5.74 -0.66 -0.55
N ALA A 98 4.56 -0.17 -0.20
CA ALA A 98 3.30 -0.88 -0.45
C ALA A 98 3.14 -1.22 -1.94
N SER A 99 3.32 -0.23 -2.84
CA SER A 99 3.26 -0.48 -4.28
C SER A 99 4.23 -1.58 -4.73
N GLN A 100 5.49 -1.49 -4.32
CA GLN A 100 6.51 -2.47 -4.71
C GLN A 100 6.21 -3.88 -4.18
N LEU A 101 5.71 -3.99 -2.95
CA LEU A 101 5.36 -5.27 -2.36
C LEU A 101 4.14 -5.90 -3.04
N ILE A 102 3.14 -5.12 -3.42
CA ILE A 102 1.95 -5.60 -4.12
C ILE A 102 2.31 -6.11 -5.51
N VAL A 103 3.11 -5.36 -6.28
CA VAL A 103 3.57 -5.82 -7.60
C VAL A 103 4.36 -7.13 -7.51
N ARG A 104 5.21 -7.26 -6.49
CA ARG A 104 5.96 -8.51 -6.24
C ARG A 104 5.09 -9.62 -5.67
N ALA A 105 3.97 -9.30 -5.07
CA ALA A 105 3.05 -10.28 -4.50
C ALA A 105 2.52 -11.23 -5.56
N GLU A 106 2.24 -10.71 -6.75
CA GLU A 106 1.59 -11.47 -7.82
C GLU A 106 2.56 -12.41 -8.57
N THR A 107 3.87 -12.19 -8.45
CA THR A 107 4.90 -12.87 -9.25
C THR A 107 5.89 -13.67 -8.42
N GLY A 108 5.83 -13.58 -7.09
CA GLY A 108 6.86 -14.10 -6.19
C GLY A 108 6.58 -15.48 -5.58
N THR A 109 7.63 -16.06 -4.99
CA THR A 109 7.60 -17.31 -4.21
C THR A 109 6.55 -17.31 -3.09
N PHE A 110 6.23 -16.16 -2.52
CA PHE A 110 5.20 -16.04 -1.48
C PHE A 110 3.81 -16.46 -1.95
N LEU A 111 3.43 -16.10 -3.18
CA LEU A 111 2.13 -16.50 -3.73
C LEU A 111 2.02 -18.02 -3.82
N GLN A 112 3.11 -18.70 -4.18
CA GLN A 112 3.14 -20.17 -4.22
C GLN A 112 2.94 -20.79 -2.84
N LEU A 113 3.50 -20.19 -1.78
CA LEU A 113 3.28 -20.67 -0.40
C LEU A 113 1.84 -20.46 0.05
N ILE A 114 1.27 -19.28 -0.21
CA ILE A 114 -0.13 -18.97 0.11
C ILE A 114 -1.09 -19.85 -0.70
N TRP A 115 -0.80 -20.07 -1.99
CA TRP A 115 -1.59 -20.96 -2.83
C TRP A 115 -1.59 -22.39 -2.31
N ARG A 116 -0.45 -22.93 -1.88
CA ARG A 116 -0.39 -24.27 -1.27
C ARG A 116 -1.27 -24.36 -0.02
N GLN A 117 -1.20 -23.35 0.85
CA GLN A 117 -2.02 -23.29 2.05
C GLN A 117 -3.52 -23.19 1.72
N TYR A 118 -3.87 -22.37 0.73
CA TYR A 118 -5.24 -22.22 0.24
C TYR A 118 -5.77 -23.53 -0.36
N PHE A 119 -5.01 -24.16 -1.26
CA PHE A 119 -5.42 -25.36 -1.97
C PHE A 119 -5.72 -26.53 -1.03
N VAL A 120 -4.89 -26.72 0.01
CA VAL A 120 -5.13 -27.79 1.00
C VAL A 120 -6.49 -27.65 1.69
N GLY A 121 -7.01 -26.42 1.86
CA GLY A 121 -8.30 -26.17 2.49
C GLY A 121 -9.45 -25.89 1.54
N SER A 122 -9.23 -25.99 0.22
CA SER A 122 -10.23 -25.61 -0.78
C SER A 122 -11.29 -26.69 -0.99
N GLN A 123 -12.50 -26.29 -1.42
CA GLN A 123 -13.58 -27.26 -1.64
C GLN A 123 -13.23 -28.28 -2.72
N GLU A 124 -12.39 -27.91 -3.68
CA GLU A 124 -11.90 -28.78 -4.74
C GLU A 124 -11.02 -29.89 -4.16
N ALA A 125 -10.06 -29.57 -3.29
CA ALA A 125 -9.22 -30.57 -2.63
C ALA A 125 -10.03 -31.53 -1.75
N VAL A 126 -11.08 -31.03 -1.09
CA VAL A 126 -12.04 -31.87 -0.35
C VAL A 126 -12.79 -32.81 -1.30
N ARG A 127 -13.39 -32.28 -2.39
CA ARG A 127 -14.21 -33.04 -3.33
C ARG A 127 -13.43 -34.15 -4.05
N PHE A 128 -12.14 -33.93 -4.32
CA PHE A 128 -11.27 -34.94 -4.91
C PHE A 128 -10.61 -35.89 -3.89
N GLY A 129 -10.93 -35.75 -2.59
CA GLY A 129 -10.32 -36.57 -1.53
C GLY A 129 -8.81 -36.35 -1.39
N LEU A 130 -8.30 -35.22 -1.89
CA LEU A 130 -6.87 -34.90 -1.88
C LEU A 130 -6.42 -34.38 -0.51
N GLN A 131 -7.33 -33.83 0.27
CA GLN A 131 -7.00 -33.21 1.55
C GLN A 131 -6.35 -34.20 2.54
N GLU A 132 -6.91 -35.39 2.70
CA GLU A 132 -6.33 -36.43 3.57
C GLU A 132 -4.94 -36.89 3.09
N LYS A 133 -4.77 -37.03 1.76
CA LYS A 133 -3.49 -37.43 1.17
C LYS A 133 -2.40 -36.37 1.33
N LEU A 134 -2.76 -35.09 1.15
CA LEU A 134 -1.83 -33.96 1.27
C LEU A 134 -1.44 -33.68 2.73
N VAL A 135 -2.37 -33.84 3.66
CA VAL A 135 -2.09 -33.70 5.10
C VAL A 135 -1.11 -34.80 5.56
N ASN A 136 -1.31 -36.06 5.16
CA ASN A 136 -0.41 -37.15 5.53
C ASN A 136 1.00 -37.00 4.92
N LEU A 137 1.11 -36.52 3.67
CA LEU A 137 2.40 -36.21 3.03
C LEU A 137 3.23 -35.18 3.80
N LYS A 138 2.58 -34.20 4.45
CA LYS A 138 3.25 -33.19 5.28
C LYS A 138 3.95 -33.77 6.52
N PHE A 139 3.55 -34.96 6.98
CA PHE A 139 4.11 -35.61 8.18
C PHE A 139 5.13 -36.72 7.88
N MET A 140 5.40 -37.01 6.60
CA MET A 140 6.34 -38.06 6.17
C MET A 140 7.68 -37.52 5.63
N GLY A 141 7.92 -36.22 5.70
CA GLY A 141 9.20 -35.57 5.40
C GLY A 141 9.70 -34.77 6.58
#